data_AF-K0RQ25-F1
#
_entry.id   AF-K0RQ25-F1
#
_cell.length_a   1.000
_cell.length_b   1.000
_cell.length_c   1.000
_cell.angle_alpha   90.00
_cell.angle_beta   90.00
_cell.angle_gamma   90.00
#
_symmetry.space_group_name_H-M   'P 1'
#
loop_
_entity.id
_entity.type
_entity.pdbx_description
1 polymer ?
#
loop_
_entity_poly.entity_id
_entity_poly.type
_entity_poly.pdbx_seq_one_letter_code
_entity_poly.pdbx_strand_id
1 'polypeptide(L)'
;GGTTPAGGRLVLGCHDGLDPRRARDGGGADEFRTRAAGGHTCPLCCLPIALPADEHSKFESCCMKMVCLGCDLASYQRGMGGMCAFCRAPTPDSDADALPLIQKRVEARDPVATEVLAQAYYNGDHGLQQDIPRAIELWMEAARRGELDAHYKLGRSYFKGEGVEQDVARGIRHLQQAAIQGHPSSRHALGCHEYDNGTHELALRHFMISAKMGFEESLNRIKQIFMEGHATKAQYAEALKGYQNALEESKSPQREEAKAFLSKLK
;
A
#
# COMPACT_ATOMS: atom_id res chain seq x y z
N GLY A 1 -13.40 -18.84 49.92
CA GLY A 1 -13.93 -17.92 48.89
C GLY A 1 -12.80 -17.02 48.45
N GLY A 2 -12.31 -17.21 47.22
CA GLY A 2 -11.30 -16.35 46.62
C GLY A 2 -11.72 -16.14 45.17
N THR A 3 -12.33 -15.00 44.89
CA THR A 3 -12.81 -14.63 43.56
C THR A 3 -11.65 -14.04 42.76
N THR A 4 -11.26 -14.75 41.70
CA THR A 4 -10.52 -14.24 40.54
C THR A 4 -11.24 -13.03 39.92
N PRO A 5 -10.53 -11.97 39.47
CA PRO A 5 -11.12 -11.00 38.57
C PRO A 5 -11.22 -11.59 37.16
N ALA A 6 -12.40 -11.39 36.59
CA ALA A 6 -12.87 -11.94 35.33
C ALA A 6 -12.10 -11.40 34.11
N GLY A 7 -12.01 -12.26 33.10
CA GLY A 7 -11.39 -11.98 31.82
C GLY A 7 -12.06 -10.81 31.09
N GLY A 8 -11.21 -9.91 30.61
CA GLY A 8 -11.56 -9.00 29.53
C GLY A 8 -11.79 -9.82 28.26
N ARG A 9 -13.03 -9.83 27.78
CA ARG A 9 -13.38 -10.34 26.45
C ARG A 9 -12.53 -9.59 25.43
N LEU A 10 -11.64 -10.31 24.76
CA LEU A 10 -11.05 -9.94 23.48
C LEU A 10 -12.19 -9.72 22.49
N VAL A 11 -12.59 -8.45 22.31
CA VAL A 11 -13.37 -8.04 21.15
C VAL A 11 -12.42 -8.10 19.96
N LEU A 12 -12.86 -8.77 18.90
CA LEU A 12 -12.16 -8.95 17.63
C LEU A 12 -11.63 -7.60 17.11
N GLY A 13 -10.37 -7.30 17.41
CA GLY A 13 -9.72 -6.03 17.06
C GLY A 13 -9.39 -5.97 15.57
N CYS A 14 -9.23 -4.76 15.03
CA CYS A 14 -8.90 -4.50 13.62
C CYS A 14 -7.51 -5.04 13.17
N HIS A 15 -6.89 -5.92 13.95
CA HIS A 15 -5.56 -6.50 13.75
C HIS A 15 -5.54 -7.69 12.78
N ASP A 16 -6.69 -8.28 12.42
CA ASP A 16 -6.72 -9.46 11.54
C ASP A 16 -6.28 -9.19 10.09
N GLY A 17 -6.19 -7.91 9.68
CA GLY A 17 -5.54 -7.48 8.42
C GLY A 17 -4.07 -7.06 8.60
N LEU A 18 -3.46 -7.33 9.76
CA LEU A 18 -2.10 -6.97 10.13
C LEU A 18 -1.32 -8.15 10.74
N ASP A 19 -1.88 -9.37 10.75
CA ASP A 19 -1.28 -10.60 11.31
C ASP A 19 -0.56 -11.46 10.24
N PRO A 20 0.79 -11.51 10.24
CA PRO A 20 1.55 -12.34 9.30
C PRO A 20 1.48 -13.85 9.60
N ARG A 21 0.84 -14.30 10.69
CA ARG A 21 0.84 -15.73 11.06
C ARG A 21 -0.18 -16.58 10.30
N ARG A 22 -1.04 -15.98 9.47
CA ARG A 22 -1.85 -16.73 8.49
C ARG A 22 -1.16 -17.01 7.16
N ALA A 23 0.05 -16.48 6.94
CA ALA A 23 0.83 -16.66 5.71
C ALA A 23 1.69 -17.95 5.69
N ARG A 24 1.34 -18.99 6.47
CA ARG A 24 2.16 -20.21 6.56
C ARG A 24 1.72 -21.37 5.67
N ASP A 25 0.53 -21.31 5.08
CA ASP A 25 0.04 -22.35 4.18
C ASP A 25 -0.30 -21.75 2.80
N GLY A 26 0.72 -21.70 1.93
CA GLY A 26 0.57 -21.47 0.49
C GLY A 26 0.98 -20.08 -0.01
N GLY A 27 2.22 -19.93 -0.48
CA GLY A 27 2.63 -18.92 -1.47
C GLY A 27 2.30 -17.46 -1.14
N GLY A 28 2.79 -16.95 -0.01
CA GLY A 28 2.66 -15.55 0.38
C GLY A 28 3.46 -14.60 -0.52
N ALA A 29 2.77 -14.00 -1.50
CA ALA A 29 3.25 -12.86 -2.29
C ALA A 29 2.29 -11.65 -2.20
N ASP A 30 1.37 -11.65 -1.22
CA ASP A 30 0.13 -10.85 -1.28
C ASP A 30 -0.06 -9.82 -0.15
N GLU A 31 0.98 -9.49 0.63
CA GLU A 31 0.86 -8.47 1.68
C GLU A 31 1.74 -7.24 1.45
N PHE A 32 1.09 -6.17 0.99
CA PHE A 32 1.47 -4.76 1.14
C PHE A 32 2.65 -4.25 0.30
N ARG A 33 2.44 -4.11 -1.02
CA ARG A 33 3.13 -3.14 -1.89
C ARG A 33 2.18 -2.00 -2.29
N THR A 34 1.43 -1.44 -1.34
CA THR A 34 0.75 -0.16 -1.57
C THR A 34 1.81 0.92 -1.69
N ARG A 35 2.05 1.40 -2.91
CA ARG A 35 2.96 2.51 -3.18
C ARG A 35 2.25 3.85 -3.31
N ALA A 36 2.53 4.86 -2.49
CA ALA A 36 2.13 6.23 -2.72
C ALA A 36 3.25 7.25 -2.45
N ALA A 37 3.64 7.95 -3.51
CA ALA A 37 3.95 9.37 -3.47
C ALA A 37 3.49 9.98 -4.80
N GLY A 38 2.57 10.96 -4.74
CA GLY A 38 2.15 11.74 -5.90
C GLY A 38 1.08 11.10 -6.81
N GLY A 39 0.04 10.50 -6.22
CA GLY A 39 -1.08 9.91 -6.96
C GLY A 39 -0.65 8.68 -7.74
N HIS A 40 -1.46 7.64 -7.76
CA HIS A 40 -1.16 6.45 -8.55
C HIS A 40 -1.28 6.73 -10.06
N THR A 41 -0.79 7.84 -10.58
CA THR A 41 -0.94 8.16 -12.01
C THR A 41 0.04 7.34 -12.82
N CYS A 42 -0.47 6.68 -13.85
CA CYS A 42 0.39 6.03 -14.80
C CYS A 42 1.16 7.10 -15.59
N PRO A 43 2.51 7.03 -15.70
CA PRO A 43 3.28 8.06 -16.38
C PRO A 43 3.10 8.07 -17.90
N LEU A 44 2.40 7.07 -18.47
CA LEU A 44 2.14 6.96 -19.91
C LEU A 44 0.77 7.52 -20.29
N CYS A 45 -0.30 7.19 -19.55
CA CYS A 45 -1.64 7.71 -19.84
C CYS A 45 -2.09 8.85 -18.92
N CYS A 46 -1.29 9.20 -17.91
CA CYS A 46 -1.58 10.23 -16.91
C CYS A 46 -2.88 10.02 -16.10
N LEU A 47 -3.50 8.83 -16.20
CA LEU A 47 -4.69 8.47 -15.43
C LEU A 47 -4.31 7.83 -14.09
N PRO A 48 -5.06 8.10 -13.01
CA PRO A 48 -4.94 7.37 -11.74
C PRO A 48 -5.06 5.86 -11.96
N ILE A 49 -4.25 5.04 -11.31
CA ILE A 49 -4.26 3.59 -11.28
C ILE A 49 -5.18 3.20 -10.13
N ALA A 50 -6.08 2.25 -10.38
CA ALA A 50 -6.97 1.72 -9.36
C ALA A 50 -6.16 1.14 -8.20
N LEU A 51 -6.70 1.22 -6.98
CA LEU A 51 -6.14 0.59 -5.81
C LEU A 51 -6.69 -0.84 -5.65
N PRO A 52 -5.88 -1.80 -5.19
CA PRO A 52 -4.46 -1.67 -4.85
C PRO A 52 -3.58 -1.56 -6.12
N ALA A 53 -2.58 -0.67 -6.10
CA ALA A 53 -1.88 -0.26 -7.32
C ALA A 53 -1.06 -1.39 -7.95
N ASP A 54 -0.51 -2.29 -7.15
CA ASP A 54 0.26 -3.46 -7.55
C ASP A 54 -0.55 -4.51 -8.32
N GLU A 55 -1.86 -4.61 -8.07
CA GLU A 55 -2.74 -5.47 -8.88
C GLU A 55 -3.07 -4.87 -10.26
N HIS A 56 -2.91 -3.55 -10.41
CA HIS A 56 -3.33 -2.79 -11.59
C HIS A 56 -2.17 -2.14 -12.34
N SER A 57 -0.94 -2.38 -11.91
CA SER A 57 0.25 -1.83 -12.54
C SER A 57 1.48 -2.70 -12.31
N LYS A 58 2.48 -2.50 -13.18
CA LYS A 58 3.78 -3.13 -13.11
C LYS A 58 4.80 -2.12 -12.62
N PHE A 59 5.62 -2.52 -11.64
CA PHE A 59 6.75 -1.72 -11.20
C PHE A 59 7.97 -1.92 -12.10
N GLU A 60 8.57 -0.82 -12.52
CA GLU A 60 9.73 -0.81 -13.41
C GLU A 60 10.99 -0.45 -12.63
N SER A 61 11.78 -1.46 -12.25
CA SER A 61 13.02 -1.30 -11.46
C SER A 61 14.10 -0.49 -12.19
N CYS A 62 14.03 -0.30 -13.51
CA CYS A 62 14.96 0.60 -14.22
C CYS A 62 14.78 2.07 -13.85
N CYS A 63 13.56 2.49 -13.49
CA CYS A 63 13.19 3.90 -13.40
C CYS A 63 12.28 4.24 -12.21
N MET A 64 12.01 3.27 -11.35
CA MET A 64 11.17 3.40 -10.17
C MET A 64 9.74 3.89 -10.51
N LYS A 65 9.22 3.56 -11.70
CA LYS A 65 7.88 3.96 -12.14
C LYS A 65 6.90 2.79 -12.08
N MET A 66 5.65 3.09 -11.71
CA MET A 66 4.53 2.17 -11.87
C MET A 66 3.83 2.46 -13.20
N VAL A 67 3.73 1.47 -14.07
CA VAL A 67 3.01 1.58 -15.34
C VAL A 67 1.74 0.74 -15.27
N CYS A 68 0.57 1.33 -15.53
CA CYS A 68 -0.68 0.57 -15.50
C CYS A 68 -0.65 -0.60 -16.49
N LEU A 69 -1.28 -1.72 -16.13
CA LEU A 69 -1.25 -2.94 -16.95
C LEU A 69 -1.77 -2.71 -18.38
N GLY A 70 -2.68 -1.76 -18.58
CA GLY A 70 -3.12 -1.36 -19.92
C GLY A 70 -2.01 -0.76 -20.78
N CYS A 71 -1.22 0.15 -20.22
CA CYS A 71 -0.11 0.75 -20.96
C CYS A 71 1.07 -0.22 -21.14
N ASP A 72 1.29 -1.10 -20.15
CA ASP A 72 2.29 -2.17 -20.25
C ASP A 72 1.93 -3.16 -21.36
N LEU A 73 0.67 -3.65 -21.40
CA LEU A 73 0.19 -4.53 -22.47
C LEU A 73 0.26 -3.85 -23.85
N ALA A 74 -0.15 -2.58 -23.96
CA ALA A 74 -0.05 -1.84 -25.21
C ALA A 74 1.41 -1.65 -25.67
N SER A 75 2.36 -1.56 -24.73
CA SER A 75 3.80 -1.55 -25.03
C SER A 75 4.26 -2.91 -25.53
N TYR A 76 3.87 -3.98 -24.83
CA TYR A 76 4.17 -5.37 -25.19
C TYR A 76 3.71 -5.70 -26.62
N GLN A 77 2.46 -5.40 -26.96
CA GLN A 77 1.87 -5.65 -28.28
C GLN A 77 2.59 -4.94 -29.43
N ARG A 78 3.34 -3.88 -29.14
CA ARG A 78 4.17 -3.14 -30.11
C ARG A 78 5.60 -3.69 -30.22
N GLY A 79 5.85 -4.90 -29.71
CA GLY A 79 7.16 -5.56 -29.80
C GLY A 79 8.15 -5.12 -28.72
N MET A 80 7.70 -4.52 -27.63
CA MET A 80 8.55 -4.08 -26.51
C MET A 80 8.45 -5.03 -25.30
N GLY A 81 8.03 -6.29 -25.52
CA GLY A 81 8.10 -7.34 -24.49
C GLY A 81 9.55 -7.70 -24.20
N GLY A 82 10.10 -7.20 -23.10
CA GLY A 82 11.53 -7.27 -22.77
C GLY A 82 12.16 -5.91 -22.53
N MET A 83 11.40 -4.83 -22.74
CA MET A 83 11.83 -3.46 -22.46
C MET A 83 10.81 -2.80 -21.52
N CYS A 84 11.31 -1.98 -20.59
CA CYS A 84 10.48 -1.15 -19.75
C CYS A 84 9.54 -0.28 -20.60
N ALA A 85 8.25 -0.29 -20.28
CA ALA A 85 7.24 0.45 -21.03
C ALA A 85 7.45 1.98 -20.98
N PHE A 86 8.16 2.47 -19.95
CA PHE A 86 8.48 3.88 -19.76
C PHE A 86 9.89 4.25 -20.22
N CYS A 87 10.92 3.64 -19.63
CA CYS A 87 12.33 4.04 -19.79
C CYS A 87 13.03 3.37 -20.99
N ARG A 88 12.41 2.36 -21.61
CA ARG A 88 12.97 1.52 -22.70
C ARG A 88 14.24 0.74 -22.36
N ALA A 89 14.67 0.71 -21.09
CA ALA A 89 15.75 -0.17 -20.67
C ALA A 89 15.29 -1.64 -20.69
N PRO A 90 16.20 -2.61 -20.89
CA PRO A 90 15.88 -4.03 -20.77
C PRO A 90 15.22 -4.34 -19.42
N THR A 91 14.17 -5.17 -19.44
CA THR A 91 13.56 -5.68 -18.20
C THR A 91 14.49 -6.71 -17.56
N PRO A 92 14.67 -6.71 -16.23
CA PRO A 92 15.43 -7.75 -15.55
C PRO A 92 14.72 -9.10 -15.70
N ASP A 93 15.50 -10.17 -15.90
CA ASP A 93 14.99 -11.53 -16.06
C ASP A 93 14.62 -12.18 -14.72
N SER A 94 15.17 -11.66 -13.61
CA SER A 94 14.90 -12.13 -12.26
C SER A 94 14.90 -10.99 -11.23
N ASP A 95 14.40 -11.27 -10.03
CA ASP A 95 14.47 -10.34 -8.91
C ASP A 95 15.92 -10.01 -8.52
N ALA A 96 16.84 -10.97 -8.63
CA ALA A 96 18.27 -10.72 -8.38
C ALA A 96 18.85 -9.71 -9.39
N ASP A 97 18.42 -9.79 -10.66
CA ASP A 97 18.85 -8.85 -11.71
C ASP A 97 18.24 -7.45 -11.55
N ALA A 98 17.14 -7.32 -10.78
CA ALA A 98 16.55 -6.04 -10.45
C ALA A 98 17.36 -5.27 -9.37
N LEU A 99 18.11 -5.97 -8.50
CA LEU A 99 18.82 -5.35 -7.38
C LEU A 99 19.87 -4.30 -7.83
N PRO A 100 20.75 -4.57 -8.82
CA PRO A 100 21.69 -3.56 -9.32
C PRO A 100 20.99 -2.32 -9.88
N LEU A 101 19.82 -2.47 -10.50
CA LEU A 101 19.04 -1.35 -11.02
C LEU A 101 18.47 -0.49 -9.89
N ILE A 102 17.98 -1.13 -8.82
CA ILE A 102 17.50 -0.47 -7.61
C ILE A 102 18.67 0.28 -6.93
N GLN A 103 19.80 -0.39 -6.71
CA GLN A 103 20.99 0.20 -6.08
C GLN A 103 21.50 1.43 -6.84
N LYS A 104 21.57 1.34 -8.17
CA LYS A 104 21.91 2.49 -9.03
C LYS A 104 20.97 3.68 -8.82
N ARG A 105 19.68 3.44 -8.57
CA ARG A 105 18.71 4.51 -8.28
C ARG A 105 18.84 5.05 -6.85
N VAL A 106 19.19 4.21 -5.88
CA VAL A 106 19.54 4.65 -4.51
C VAL A 106 20.77 5.54 -4.53
N GLU A 107 21.82 5.19 -5.27
CA GLU A 107 23.01 6.03 -5.48
C GLU A 107 22.65 7.37 -6.14
N ALA A 108 21.70 7.34 -7.07
CA ALA A 108 21.11 8.53 -7.68
C ALA A 108 20.12 9.29 -6.75
N ARG A 109 20.05 8.91 -5.46
CA ARG A 109 19.28 9.59 -4.42
C ARG A 109 17.76 9.55 -4.61
N ASP A 110 17.27 8.55 -5.35
CA ASP A 110 15.84 8.33 -5.57
C ASP A 110 15.16 7.80 -4.28
N PRO A 111 14.17 8.53 -3.72
CA PRO A 111 13.49 8.13 -2.49
C PRO A 111 12.68 6.84 -2.65
N VAL A 112 12.07 6.62 -3.84
CA VAL A 112 11.31 5.41 -4.14
C VAL A 112 12.26 4.21 -4.15
N ALA A 113 13.44 4.34 -4.79
CA ALA A 113 14.42 3.26 -4.80
C ALA A 113 14.92 2.90 -3.40
N THR A 114 15.08 3.92 -2.54
CA THR A 114 15.53 3.73 -1.17
C THR A 114 14.49 2.96 -0.35
N GLU A 115 13.21 3.29 -0.53
CA GLU A 115 12.10 2.54 0.07
C GLU A 115 12.04 1.09 -0.43
N VAL A 116 12.24 0.88 -1.72
CA VAL A 116 12.22 -0.47 -2.31
C VAL A 116 13.36 -1.32 -1.78
N LEU A 117 14.56 -0.75 -1.68
CA LEU A 117 15.69 -1.44 -1.09
C LEU A 117 15.44 -1.75 0.39
N ALA A 118 14.83 -0.83 1.13
CA ALA A 118 14.43 -1.07 2.51
C ALA A 118 13.45 -2.26 2.62
N GLN A 119 12.44 -2.29 1.75
CA GLN A 119 11.48 -3.40 1.70
C GLN A 119 12.14 -4.73 1.32
N ALA A 120 13.12 -4.71 0.41
CA ALA A 120 13.89 -5.91 0.05
C ALA A 120 14.70 -6.45 1.24
N TYR A 121 15.36 -5.59 2.02
CA TYR A 121 16.00 -6.00 3.28
C TYR A 121 14.99 -6.46 4.33
N TYR A 122 13.81 -5.84 4.41
CA TYR A 122 12.78 -6.25 5.36
C TYR A 122 12.27 -7.66 5.09
N ASN A 123 12.12 -8.05 3.83
CA ASN A 123 11.61 -9.37 3.43
C ASN A 123 12.72 -10.43 3.26
N GLY A 124 13.94 -10.02 2.92
CA GLY A 124 14.95 -10.95 2.40
C GLY A 124 14.72 -11.33 0.93
N ASP A 125 14.31 -10.36 0.10
CA ASP A 125 14.01 -10.56 -1.33
C ASP A 125 15.21 -10.16 -2.20
N HIS A 126 15.12 -10.35 -3.53
CA HIS A 126 16.15 -9.93 -4.50
C HIS A 126 17.55 -10.52 -4.24
N GLY A 127 17.62 -11.69 -3.59
CA GLY A 127 18.88 -12.34 -3.20
C GLY A 127 19.54 -11.76 -1.94
N LEU A 128 18.87 -10.82 -1.25
CA LEU A 128 19.33 -10.29 0.03
C LEU A 128 18.86 -11.19 1.19
N GLN A 129 19.64 -11.22 2.27
CA GLN A 129 19.17 -11.76 3.54
C GLN A 129 18.32 -10.72 4.27
N GLN A 130 17.38 -11.19 5.07
CA GLN A 130 16.54 -10.32 5.88
C GLN A 130 17.40 -9.54 6.89
N ASP A 131 17.24 -8.22 6.90
CA ASP A 131 17.90 -7.28 7.82
C ASP A 131 16.92 -6.14 8.17
N ILE A 132 16.14 -6.36 9.22
CA ILE A 132 15.10 -5.42 9.65
C ILE A 132 15.70 -4.08 10.15
N PRO A 133 16.76 -4.05 10.99
CA PRO A 133 17.39 -2.79 11.36
C PRO A 133 17.84 -1.96 10.16
N ARG A 134 18.45 -2.60 9.15
CA ARG A 134 18.84 -1.92 7.92
C ARG A 134 17.65 -1.38 7.13
N ALA A 135 16.55 -2.14 7.06
CA ALA A 135 15.32 -1.68 6.43
C ALA A 135 14.76 -0.42 7.11
N ILE A 136 14.74 -0.40 8.44
CA ILE A 136 14.29 0.77 9.22
C ILE A 136 15.14 2.00 8.91
N GLU A 137 16.48 1.87 8.87
CA GLU A 137 17.37 2.99 8.52
C GLU A 137 17.06 3.57 7.14
N LEU A 138 16.89 2.70 6.15
CA LEU A 138 16.58 3.10 4.77
C LEU A 138 15.19 3.72 4.65
N TRP A 139 14.18 3.19 5.35
CA TRP A 139 12.87 3.85 5.42
C TRP A 139 12.95 5.22 6.10
N MET A 140 13.75 5.39 7.16
CA MET A 140 13.97 6.72 7.75
C MET A 140 14.60 7.69 6.75
N GLU A 141 15.54 7.22 5.92
CA GLU A 141 16.12 8.03 4.84
C GLU A 141 15.08 8.40 3.77
N ALA A 142 14.33 7.42 3.25
CA ALA A 142 13.31 7.64 2.24
C ALA A 142 12.20 8.58 2.74
N ALA A 143 11.73 8.38 3.97
CA ALA A 143 10.72 9.24 4.60
C ALA A 143 11.22 10.68 4.76
N ARG A 144 12.49 10.89 5.13
CA ARG A 144 13.10 12.25 5.21
C ARG A 144 13.09 12.96 3.85
N ARG A 145 13.08 12.20 2.76
CA ARG A 145 13.00 12.72 1.38
C ARG A 145 11.56 12.80 0.84
N GLY A 146 10.57 12.53 1.68
CA GLY A 146 9.15 12.68 1.35
C GLY A 146 8.48 11.42 0.79
N GLU A 147 9.12 10.25 0.86
CA GLU A 147 8.48 8.99 0.43
C GLU A 147 7.37 8.58 1.41
N LEU A 148 6.11 8.53 0.96
CA LEU A 148 4.98 8.32 1.87
C LEU A 148 4.86 6.86 2.27
N ASP A 149 5.28 5.94 1.41
CA ASP A 149 5.35 4.51 1.74
C ASP A 149 6.31 4.26 2.88
N ALA A 150 7.47 4.91 2.86
CA ALA A 150 8.43 4.82 3.94
C ALA A 150 7.84 5.35 5.25
N HIS A 151 7.06 6.44 5.20
CA HIS A 151 6.28 6.90 6.36
C HIS A 151 5.23 5.88 6.81
N TYR A 152 4.51 5.25 5.90
CA TYR A 152 3.54 4.20 6.23
C TYR A 152 4.21 3.00 6.92
N LYS A 153 5.32 2.51 6.36
CA LYS A 153 6.10 1.37 6.87
C LYS A 153 6.68 1.68 8.25
N LEU A 154 7.31 2.84 8.44
CA LEU A 154 7.77 3.29 9.76
C LEU A 154 6.62 3.42 10.75
N GLY A 155 5.47 3.95 10.31
CA GLY A 155 4.25 4.01 11.10
C GLY A 155 3.93 2.65 11.71
N ARG A 156 3.81 1.63 10.85
CA ARG A 156 3.53 0.23 11.26
C ARG A 156 4.62 -0.35 12.16
N SER A 157 5.90 -0.15 11.83
CA SER A 157 7.02 -0.65 12.62
C SER A 157 6.98 -0.12 14.05
N TYR A 158 6.71 1.19 14.23
CA TYR A 158 6.55 1.78 15.56
C TYR A 158 5.29 1.33 16.30
N PHE A 159 4.18 1.06 15.59
CA PHE A 159 2.98 0.49 16.21
C PHE A 159 3.22 -0.91 16.78
N LYS A 160 3.99 -1.74 16.08
CA LYS A 160 4.21 -3.15 16.44
C LYS A 160 5.49 -3.40 17.23
N GLY A 161 6.44 -2.45 17.24
CA GLY A 161 7.78 -2.68 17.76
C GLY A 161 8.63 -3.60 16.86
N GLU A 162 8.38 -3.61 15.54
CA GLU A 162 9.11 -4.44 14.59
C GLU A 162 10.40 -3.73 14.16
N GLY A 163 11.56 -4.21 14.62
CA GLY A 163 12.87 -3.62 14.31
C GLY A 163 13.19 -2.31 15.03
N VAL A 164 12.24 -1.79 15.80
CA VAL A 164 12.34 -0.58 16.63
C VAL A 164 11.62 -0.80 17.94
N GLU A 165 11.94 -0.02 18.97
CA GLU A 165 11.11 0.02 20.17
C GLU A 165 9.70 0.51 19.84
N GLN A 166 8.68 -0.12 20.43
CA GLN A 166 7.29 0.24 20.21
C GLN A 166 7.04 1.67 20.70
N ASP A 167 6.55 2.52 19.81
CA ASP A 167 6.19 3.91 20.10
C ASP A 167 4.97 4.30 19.25
N VAL A 168 3.78 4.00 19.77
CA VAL A 168 2.51 4.27 19.10
C VAL A 168 2.38 5.73 18.69
N ALA A 169 2.78 6.68 19.54
CA ALA A 169 2.69 8.10 19.25
C ALA A 169 3.58 8.50 18.06
N ARG A 170 4.78 7.92 17.96
CA ARG A 170 5.66 8.11 16.80
C ARG A 170 5.11 7.45 15.55
N GLY A 171 4.53 6.25 15.68
CA GLY A 171 3.83 5.58 14.58
C GLY A 171 2.72 6.46 13.98
N ILE A 172 1.86 7.02 14.84
CA ILE A 172 0.79 7.95 14.45
C ILE A 172 1.36 9.17 13.70
N ARG A 173 2.45 9.79 14.18
CA ARG A 173 3.07 10.94 13.51
C ARG A 173 3.51 10.59 12.09
N HIS A 174 4.14 9.44 11.88
CA HIS A 174 4.52 9.00 10.54
C HIS A 174 3.30 8.74 9.65
N LEU A 175 2.25 8.07 10.18
CA LEU A 175 1.02 7.85 9.42
C LEU A 175 0.31 9.17 9.06
N GLN A 176 0.25 10.14 9.97
CA GLN A 176 -0.33 11.46 9.72
C GLN A 176 0.40 12.20 8.60
N GLN A 177 1.74 12.17 8.61
CA GLN A 177 2.56 12.79 7.57
C GLN A 177 2.25 12.24 6.17
N ALA A 178 2.10 10.92 6.05
CA ALA A 178 1.72 10.26 4.80
C ALA A 178 0.25 10.54 4.44
N ALA A 179 -0.66 10.46 5.42
CA ALA A 179 -2.09 10.63 5.20
C ALA A 179 -2.44 12.04 4.71
N ILE A 180 -1.81 13.08 5.27
CA ILE A 180 -1.99 14.49 4.85
C ILE A 180 -1.61 14.68 3.38
N GLN A 181 -0.59 13.97 2.91
CA GLN A 181 -0.13 13.98 1.51
C GLN A 181 -0.91 13.02 0.60
N GLY A 182 -1.98 12.42 1.10
CA GLY A 182 -2.86 11.55 0.31
C GLY A 182 -2.39 10.10 0.21
N HIS A 183 -1.74 9.54 1.24
CA HIS A 183 -1.48 8.10 1.31
C HIS A 183 -2.71 7.34 1.85
N PRO A 184 -3.43 6.55 1.04
CA PRO A 184 -4.70 5.92 1.42
C PRO A 184 -4.54 4.91 2.56
N SER A 185 -3.52 4.03 2.51
CA SER A 185 -3.32 3.02 3.56
C SER A 185 -2.92 3.64 4.90
N SER A 186 -2.25 4.80 4.90
CA SER A 186 -1.93 5.53 6.14
C SER A 186 -3.18 6.17 6.71
N ARG A 187 -4.04 6.73 5.83
CA ARG A 187 -5.33 7.27 6.24
C ARG A 187 -6.23 6.18 6.80
N HIS A 188 -6.28 5.00 6.18
CA HIS A 188 -6.96 3.81 6.69
C HIS A 188 -6.42 3.38 8.05
N ALA A 189 -5.09 3.26 8.19
CA ALA A 189 -4.46 2.82 9.44
C ALA A 189 -4.75 3.77 10.61
N LEU A 190 -4.81 5.10 10.37
CA LEU A 190 -5.31 6.06 11.35
C LEU A 190 -6.77 5.79 11.70
N GLY A 191 -7.63 5.51 10.72
CA GLY A 191 -9.03 5.15 10.97
C GLY A 191 -9.17 3.92 11.85
N CYS A 192 -8.36 2.88 11.63
CA CYS A 192 -8.35 1.69 12.49
C CYS A 192 -7.92 2.03 13.91
N HIS A 193 -6.86 2.83 14.08
CA HIS A 193 -6.40 3.25 15.40
C HIS A 193 -7.49 4.00 16.18
N GLU A 194 -8.17 4.95 15.53
CA GLU A 194 -9.25 5.73 16.15
C GLU A 194 -10.48 4.87 16.46
N TYR A 195 -10.75 3.87 15.62
CA TYR A 195 -11.82 2.91 15.82
C TYR A 195 -11.55 2.04 17.05
N ASP A 196 -10.34 1.48 17.17
CA ASP A 196 -9.93 0.65 18.30
C ASP A 196 -9.93 1.44 19.62
N ASN A 197 -9.69 2.76 19.56
CA ASN A 197 -9.83 3.67 20.71
C ASN A 197 -11.29 4.05 21.05
N GLY A 198 -12.27 3.58 20.28
CA GLY A 198 -13.70 3.86 20.47
C GLY A 198 -14.16 5.23 19.92
N THR A 199 -13.31 5.94 19.18
CA THR A 199 -13.64 7.25 18.58
C THR A 199 -14.23 7.08 17.18
N HIS A 200 -15.37 6.38 17.09
CA HIS A 200 -15.95 5.96 15.82
C HIS A 200 -16.24 7.10 14.82
N GLU A 201 -16.56 8.30 15.29
CA GLU A 201 -16.77 9.46 14.41
C GLU A 201 -15.47 9.87 13.71
N LEU A 202 -14.35 9.90 14.43
CA LEU A 202 -13.05 10.24 13.86
C LEU A 202 -12.56 9.14 12.92
N ALA A 203 -12.72 7.88 13.33
CA ALA A 203 -12.45 6.72 12.48
C ALA A 203 -13.22 6.79 11.16
N LEU A 204 -14.52 7.09 11.22
CA LEU A 204 -15.38 7.25 10.04
C LEU A 204 -14.84 8.32 9.10
N ARG A 205 -14.41 9.49 9.62
CA ARG A 205 -13.81 10.56 8.79
C ARG A 205 -12.54 10.08 8.08
N HIS A 206 -11.66 9.37 8.78
CA HIS A 206 -10.46 8.79 8.18
C HIS A 206 -10.81 7.80 7.07
N PHE A 207 -11.72 6.87 7.33
CA PHE A 207 -12.13 5.89 6.34
C PHE A 207 -12.83 6.52 5.14
N MET A 208 -13.69 7.52 5.33
CA MET A 208 -14.35 8.22 4.22
C MET A 208 -13.35 8.88 3.27
N ILE A 209 -12.31 9.52 3.80
CA ILE A 209 -11.24 10.11 2.97
C ILE A 209 -10.53 9.01 2.18
N SER A 210 -10.12 7.93 2.84
CA SER A 210 -9.39 6.83 2.19
C SER A 210 -10.24 6.10 1.13
N ALA A 211 -11.53 5.85 1.41
CA ALA A 211 -12.46 5.24 0.47
C ALA A 211 -12.69 6.13 -0.76
N LYS A 212 -12.74 7.46 -0.59
CA LYS A 212 -12.80 8.42 -1.70
C LYS A 212 -11.56 8.38 -2.59
N MET A 213 -10.43 7.87 -2.10
CA MET A 213 -9.22 7.63 -2.90
C MET A 213 -9.24 6.27 -3.61
N GLY A 214 -10.31 5.49 -3.48
CA GLY A 214 -10.43 4.16 -4.08
C GLY A 214 -9.95 3.01 -3.19
N PHE A 215 -9.72 3.23 -1.88
CA PHE A 215 -9.27 2.15 -0.99
C PHE A 215 -10.44 1.34 -0.45
N GLU A 216 -10.66 0.15 -1.00
CA GLU A 216 -11.83 -0.71 -0.71
C GLU A 216 -11.93 -1.12 0.77
N GLU A 217 -10.82 -1.44 1.41
CA GLU A 217 -10.81 -1.83 2.83
C GLU A 217 -11.38 -0.73 3.74
N SER A 218 -11.18 0.55 3.38
CA SER A 218 -11.83 1.64 4.11
C SER A 218 -13.34 1.67 3.90
N LEU A 219 -13.82 1.37 2.69
CA LEU A 219 -15.25 1.25 2.43
C LEU A 219 -15.88 0.10 3.23
N ASN A 220 -15.18 -1.03 3.35
CA ASN A 220 -15.60 -2.17 4.17
C ASN A 220 -15.70 -1.79 5.66
N ARG A 221 -14.75 -1.00 6.17
CA ARG A 221 -14.81 -0.48 7.54
C ARG A 221 -15.97 0.50 7.75
N ILE A 222 -16.28 1.35 6.78
CA ILE A 222 -17.45 2.26 6.87
C ILE A 222 -18.74 1.44 6.91
N LYS A 223 -18.85 0.38 6.10
CA LYS A 223 -19.98 -0.55 6.13
C LYS A 223 -20.13 -1.19 7.52
N GLN A 224 -19.02 -1.59 8.14
CA GLN A 224 -19.02 -2.11 9.51
C GLN A 224 -19.55 -1.08 10.52
N ILE A 225 -18.99 0.14 10.54
CA ILE A 225 -19.42 1.24 11.42
C ILE A 225 -20.91 1.56 11.23
N PHE A 226 -21.40 1.48 9.99
CA PHE A 226 -22.83 1.66 9.67
C PHE A 226 -23.69 0.54 10.27
N MET A 227 -23.29 -0.73 10.16
CA MET A 227 -24.02 -1.86 10.74
C MET A 227 -24.06 -1.81 12.28
N GLU A 228 -23.03 -1.26 12.91
CA GLU A 228 -22.96 -1.05 14.36
C GLU A 228 -23.78 0.17 14.83
N GLY A 229 -24.36 0.94 13.91
CA GLY A 229 -25.18 2.12 14.21
C GLY A 229 -24.38 3.39 14.49
N HIS A 230 -23.07 3.38 14.25
CA HIS A 230 -22.17 4.52 14.45
C HIS A 230 -22.03 5.42 13.21
N ALA A 231 -22.54 4.98 12.04
CA ALA A 231 -22.66 5.80 10.84
C ALA A 231 -24.10 5.86 10.33
N THR A 232 -24.45 6.96 9.70
CA THR A 232 -25.76 7.14 9.06
C THR A 232 -25.79 6.54 7.66
N LYS A 233 -27.00 6.25 7.16
CA LYS A 233 -27.20 5.81 5.77
C LYS A 233 -26.64 6.82 4.76
N ALA A 234 -26.74 8.11 5.05
CA ALA A 234 -26.22 9.17 4.20
C ALA A 234 -24.68 9.12 4.09
N GLN A 235 -23.99 8.95 5.22
CA GLN A 235 -22.52 8.84 5.25
C GLN A 235 -22.03 7.59 4.49
N TYR A 236 -22.72 6.45 4.65
CA TYR A 236 -22.38 5.25 3.89
C TYR A 236 -22.60 5.42 2.38
N ALA A 237 -23.72 6.04 1.98
CA ALA A 237 -24.00 6.34 0.58
C ALA A 237 -22.98 7.32 -0.03
N GLU A 238 -22.54 8.31 0.75
CA GLU A 238 -21.48 9.23 0.33
C GLU A 238 -20.15 8.50 0.12
N ALA A 239 -19.76 7.63 1.05
CA ALA A 239 -18.55 6.83 0.93
C ALA A 239 -18.56 5.93 -0.31
N LEU A 240 -19.69 5.25 -0.57
CA LEU A 240 -19.88 4.43 -1.77
C LEU A 240 -19.73 5.25 -3.04
N LYS A 241 -20.34 6.44 -3.11
CA LYS A 241 -20.25 7.33 -4.25
C LYS A 241 -18.81 7.81 -4.49
N GLY A 242 -18.11 8.19 -3.41
CA GLY A 242 -16.71 8.59 -3.48
C GLY A 242 -15.81 7.48 -4.04
N TYR A 243 -15.99 6.26 -3.56
CA TYR A 243 -15.27 5.09 -4.05
C TYR A 243 -15.57 4.79 -5.53
N GLN A 244 -16.85 4.83 -5.94
CA GLN A 244 -17.26 4.62 -7.33
C GLN A 244 -16.65 5.66 -8.28
N ASN A 245 -16.58 6.93 -7.86
CA ASN A 245 -15.94 7.98 -8.64
C ASN A 245 -14.45 7.69 -8.84
N ALA A 246 -13.72 7.27 -7.79
CA ALA A 246 -12.31 6.91 -7.90
C ALA A 246 -12.08 5.74 -8.87
N LEU A 247 -12.96 4.74 -8.85
CA LEU A 247 -12.91 3.64 -9.82
C LEU A 247 -13.15 4.14 -11.24
N GLU A 248 -14.13 5.01 -11.47
CA GLU A 248 -14.44 5.57 -12.78
C GLU A 248 -13.27 6.39 -13.34
N GLU A 249 -12.65 7.25 -12.52
CA GLU A 249 -11.46 8.04 -12.90
C GLU A 249 -10.27 7.17 -13.30
N SER A 250 -10.21 5.94 -12.81
CA SER A 250 -9.16 4.97 -13.12
C SER A 250 -9.45 4.11 -14.35
N LYS A 251 -10.63 4.19 -14.97
CA LYS A 251 -10.94 3.37 -16.15
C LYS A 251 -10.18 3.84 -17.38
N SER A 252 -9.79 2.88 -18.22
CA SER A 252 -9.32 3.18 -19.58
C SER A 252 -9.56 1.96 -20.48
N PRO A 253 -9.79 2.16 -21.80
CA PRO A 253 -9.97 1.06 -22.73
C PRO A 253 -8.83 0.04 -22.69
N GLN A 254 -7.58 0.52 -22.58
CA GLN A 254 -6.39 -0.34 -22.53
C GLN A 254 -6.35 -1.18 -21.26
N ARG A 255 -6.85 -0.68 -20.12
CA ARG A 255 -6.92 -1.45 -18.87
C ARG A 255 -7.99 -2.53 -18.92
N GLU A 256 -9.12 -2.26 -19.57
CA GLU A 256 -10.16 -3.29 -19.81
C GLU A 256 -9.64 -4.38 -20.76
N GLU A 257 -8.91 -3.99 -21.82
CA GLU A 257 -8.23 -4.95 -22.69
C GLU A 257 -7.21 -5.79 -21.92
N ALA A 258 -6.38 -5.17 -21.08
CA ALA A 258 -5.42 -5.88 -20.25
C ALA A 258 -6.10 -6.85 -19.27
N LYS A 259 -7.19 -6.43 -18.65
CA LYS A 259 -7.99 -7.29 -17.77
C LYS A 259 -8.52 -8.51 -18.52
N ALA A 260 -9.08 -8.30 -19.71
CA ALA A 260 -9.61 -9.39 -20.56
C ALA A 260 -8.51 -10.30 -21.13
N PHE A 261 -7.30 -9.77 -21.34
CA PHE A 261 -6.13 -10.55 -21.74
C PHE A 261 -5.65 -11.44 -20.59
N LEU A 262 -5.44 -10.85 -19.40
CA LEU A 262 -4.95 -11.55 -18.22
C LEU A 262 -5.94 -12.62 -17.71
N SER A 263 -7.25 -12.39 -17.85
CA SER A 263 -8.26 -13.39 -17.47
C SER A 263 -8.22 -14.66 -18.34
N LYS A 264 -7.63 -14.61 -19.54
CA LYS A 264 -7.48 -15.77 -20.43
C LYS A 264 -6.22 -16.60 -20.12
N LEU A 265 -5.30 -16.05 -19.32
CA LEU A 265 -4.05 -16.72 -18.92
C LEU A 265 -4.20 -17.51 -17.61
N LYS A 266 -5.32 -17.34 -16.89
CA LYS A 266 -5.70 -18.09 -15.70
C LYS A 266 -6.56 -19.29 -16.09
#